data_AF-A0AAJ1SEH5-F1
#
_entry.id   AF-A0AAJ1SEH5-F1
#
_cell.length_a   1.000
_cell.length_b   1.000
_cell.length_c   1.000
_cell.angle_alpha   90.00
_cell.angle_beta   90.00
_cell.angle_gamma   90.00
#
_symmetry.space_group_name_H-M   'P 1'
#
loop_
_entity.id
_entity.type
_entity.pdbx_description
1 polymer ?
#
loop_
_entity_poly.entity_id
_entity_poly.type
_entity_poly.pdbx_seq_one_letter_code
_entity_poly.pdbx_strand_id
1 'polypeptide(L)'
;MALLVVAMVAIAAAVLVSTTGRSGRTVTMSYEVEGTARSVSITSSRTDGDDVTDNRVSLPWSKKVTPKSDVLFVRVWVIADAPGGALTCRIFQNGKKVAEETASGSMASVHCVGETGYQLQFHRTPSPKLGDR
;
A
#
# COMPACT_ATOMS: atom_id res chain seq x y z
N MET A 1 18.72 -29.58 31.38
CA MET A 1 18.26 -29.57 29.98
C MET A 1 17.41 -28.32 29.80
N ALA A 2 17.75 -27.55 28.77
CA ALA A 2 17.55 -26.11 28.67
C ALA A 2 16.08 -25.64 28.63
N LEU A 3 15.90 -24.41 29.11
CA LEU A 3 14.69 -23.60 29.00
C LEU A 3 14.22 -23.48 27.55
N LEU A 4 12.95 -23.79 27.27
CA LEU A 4 12.24 -23.27 26.10
C LEU A 4 11.43 -22.07 26.55
N VAL A 5 12.06 -20.90 26.50
CA VAL A 5 11.41 -19.60 26.57
C VAL A 5 10.59 -19.45 25.29
N VAL A 6 9.30 -19.80 25.34
CA VAL A 6 8.36 -19.45 24.28
C VAL A 6 8.11 -17.95 24.40
N ALA A 7 8.94 -17.18 23.72
CA ALA A 7 8.77 -15.74 23.58
C ALA A 7 7.50 -15.49 22.75
N MET A 8 6.40 -15.16 23.43
CA MET A 8 5.26 -14.47 22.85
C MET A 8 5.77 -13.18 22.21
N VAL A 9 5.99 -13.18 20.90
CA VAL A 9 6.25 -11.95 20.15
C VAL A 9 4.89 -11.26 19.97
N ALA A 10 4.44 -10.54 20.98
CA ALA A 10 3.41 -9.54 20.83
C ALA A 10 4.01 -8.41 19.97
N ILE A 11 3.86 -8.52 18.65
CA ILE A 11 4.26 -7.46 17.73
C ILE A 11 3.32 -6.29 18.00
N ALA A 12 3.85 -5.27 18.66
CA ALA A 12 3.17 -4.00 18.84
C ALA A 12 2.95 -3.39 17.45
N ALA A 13 1.78 -3.63 16.87
CA ALA A 13 1.29 -2.83 15.76
C ALA A 13 1.23 -1.39 16.27
N ALA A 14 2.15 -0.54 15.83
CA ALA A 14 2.12 0.87 16.13
C ALA A 14 0.91 1.48 15.41
N VAL A 15 -0.27 1.40 16.05
CA VAL A 15 -1.47 2.09 15.60
C VAL A 15 -1.22 3.58 15.82
N LEU A 16 -0.67 4.25 14.81
CA LEU A 16 -0.56 5.70 14.76
C LEU A 16 -1.97 6.28 14.62
N VAL A 17 -2.64 6.51 15.76
CA VAL A 17 -3.89 7.27 15.82
C VAL A 17 -3.64 8.69 15.31
N SER A 18 -4.03 8.96 14.07
CA SER A 18 -4.03 10.31 13.53
C SER A 18 -5.26 11.06 14.03
N THR A 19 -5.05 12.06 14.90
CA THR A 19 -6.05 13.01 15.38
C THR A 19 -6.72 13.72 14.20
N THR A 20 -8.03 13.55 14.05
CA THR A 20 -8.84 14.17 12.99
C THR A 20 -9.06 15.65 13.28
N GLY A 21 -8.12 16.50 12.88
CA GLY A 21 -8.31 17.94 12.77
C GLY A 21 -8.89 18.28 11.39
N ARG A 22 -10.13 18.79 11.36
CA ARG A 22 -10.77 19.32 10.16
C ARG A 22 -10.01 20.58 9.71
N SER A 23 -9.12 20.44 8.73
CA SER A 23 -8.54 21.54 7.95
C SER A 23 -8.40 21.06 6.50
N GLY A 24 -8.34 21.98 5.54
CA GLY A 24 -8.46 21.74 4.08
C GLY A 24 -7.91 20.38 3.61
N ARG A 25 -8.69 19.69 2.76
CA ARG A 25 -8.70 18.23 2.48
C ARG A 25 -7.36 17.65 1.96
N THR A 26 -6.27 17.79 2.71
CA THR A 26 -4.99 17.17 2.41
C THR A 26 -5.12 15.68 2.64
N VAL A 27 -5.18 14.91 1.55
CA VAL A 27 -5.15 13.45 1.61
C VAL A 27 -3.75 13.04 2.04
N THR A 28 -3.64 12.19 3.06
CA THR A 28 -2.37 11.54 3.41
C THR A 28 -2.44 10.11 2.96
N MET A 29 -1.39 9.61 2.31
CA MET A 29 -1.27 8.19 1.97
C MET A 29 -0.10 7.57 2.71
N SER A 30 -0.27 6.32 3.15
CA SER A 30 0.81 5.53 3.70
C SER A 30 0.85 4.13 3.13
N TYR A 31 2.06 3.65 2.90
CA TYR A 31 2.33 2.31 2.39
C TYR A 31 3.04 1.52 3.47
N GLU A 32 2.64 0.28 3.65
CA GLU A 32 3.29 -0.64 4.58
C GLU A 32 3.60 -1.94 3.85
N VAL A 33 4.79 -2.46 4.12
CA VAL A 33 5.23 -3.76 3.62
C VAL A 33 5.75 -4.56 4.79
N GLU A 34 5.19 -5.74 4.97
CA GLU A 34 5.57 -6.71 5.99
C GLU A 34 5.85 -8.05 5.33
N GLY A 35 6.51 -8.94 6.07
CA GLY A 35 6.85 -10.24 5.53
C GLY A 35 8.04 -10.89 6.22
N THR A 36 8.41 -12.06 5.70
CA THR A 36 9.56 -12.84 6.16
C THR A 36 10.74 -12.78 5.17
N ALA A 37 10.57 -12.10 4.03
CA ALA A 37 11.67 -11.80 3.12
C ALA A 37 12.71 -10.91 3.81
N ARG A 38 14.00 -11.23 3.67
CA ARG A 38 15.09 -10.51 4.37
C ARG A 38 15.35 -9.11 3.81
N SER A 39 15.12 -8.95 2.52
CA SER A 39 15.34 -7.72 1.75
C SER A 39 14.35 -7.70 0.60
N VAL A 40 13.82 -6.52 0.30
CA VAL A 40 12.92 -6.31 -0.82
C VAL A 40 13.27 -5.05 -1.60
N SER A 41 12.80 -5.00 -2.84
CA SER A 41 12.73 -3.79 -3.64
C SER A 41 11.27 -3.37 -3.77
N ILE A 42 10.98 -2.10 -3.49
CA ILE A 42 9.63 -1.53 -3.48
C ILE A 42 9.56 -0.44 -4.53
N THR A 43 8.72 -0.60 -5.55
CA THR A 43 8.38 0.46 -6.51
C THR A 43 6.99 0.97 -6.21
N SER A 44 6.87 2.29 -6.05
CA SER A 44 5.61 2.97 -5.83
C SER A 44 5.30 3.95 -6.95
N SER A 45 4.09 3.88 -7.49
CA SER A 45 3.60 4.73 -8.58
C SER A 45 2.35 5.47 -8.15
N ARG A 46 2.27 6.75 -8.52
CA ARG A 46 1.08 7.59 -8.28
C ARG A 46 0.75 8.40 -9.53
N THR A 47 -0.49 8.82 -9.66
CA THR A 47 -0.92 9.69 -10.77
C THR A 47 -0.29 11.09 -10.70
N ASP A 48 0.15 11.54 -9.53
CA ASP A 48 0.63 12.91 -9.29
C ASP A 48 2.16 13.09 -9.33
N GLY A 49 2.91 12.06 -9.73
CA GLY A 49 4.37 12.13 -9.79
C GLY A 49 5.02 10.90 -10.40
N ASP A 50 6.35 10.92 -10.39
CA ASP A 50 7.16 9.83 -10.94
C ASP A 50 7.17 8.59 -10.04
N ASP A 51 7.51 7.46 -10.65
CA ASP A 51 7.77 6.22 -9.94
C ASP A 51 8.98 6.37 -9.01
N VAL A 52 8.81 5.93 -7.76
CA VAL A 52 9.88 5.93 -6.77
C VAL A 52 10.18 4.50 -6.37
N THR A 53 11.46 4.13 -6.45
CA THR A 53 11.94 2.80 -6.07
C THR A 53 12.86 2.88 -4.84
N ASP A 54 12.53 2.12 -3.81
CA ASP A 54 13.37 1.86 -2.65
C ASP A 54 13.96 0.44 -2.77
N ASN A 55 15.27 0.36 -2.99
CA ASN A 55 15.96 -0.92 -3.18
C ASN A 55 16.57 -1.43 -1.87
N ARG A 56 16.61 -2.75 -1.70
CA ARG A 56 17.27 -3.44 -0.58
C ARG A 56 16.80 -2.97 0.80
N VAL A 57 15.49 -2.77 0.95
CA VAL A 57 14.90 -2.39 2.24
C VAL A 57 14.59 -3.62 3.07
N SER A 58 14.83 -3.53 4.37
CA SER A 58 14.45 -4.55 5.35
C SER A 58 12.99 -4.40 5.76
N LEU A 59 12.34 -5.51 6.11
CA LEU A 59 10.97 -5.54 6.62
C LEU A 59 10.94 -5.60 8.16
N PRO A 60 9.92 -5.02 8.82
CA PRO A 60 8.80 -4.27 8.24
C PRO A 60 9.20 -2.86 7.80
N TRP A 61 8.56 -2.36 6.74
CA TRP A 61 8.82 -1.05 6.16
C TRP A 61 7.54 -0.23 6.03
N SER A 62 7.64 1.09 6.22
CA SER A 62 6.54 2.01 5.95
C SER A 62 7.01 3.33 5.35
N LYS A 63 6.16 3.95 4.54
CA LYS A 63 6.39 5.30 3.98
C LYS A 63 5.10 6.10 3.97
N LYS A 64 5.17 7.33 4.48
CA LYS A 64 4.09 8.32 4.39
C LYS A 64 4.38 9.28 3.25
N VAL A 65 3.36 9.57 2.45
CA VAL A 65 3.43 10.52 1.34
C VAL A 65 2.24 11.46 1.38
N THR A 66 2.50 12.72 1.08
CA THR A 66 1.46 13.73 0.88
C THR A 66 1.40 14.02 -0.62
N PRO A 67 0.32 13.64 -1.32
CA PRO A 67 0.14 13.98 -2.71
C PRO A 67 0.20 15.48 -2.97
N LYS A 68 0.73 15.86 -4.13
CA LYS A 68 0.75 17.24 -4.63
C LYS A 68 -0.60 17.66 -5.21
N SER A 69 -1.40 16.69 -5.65
CA SER A 69 -2.72 16.88 -6.25
C SER A 69 -3.65 15.71 -5.92
N ASP A 70 -4.86 15.75 -6.49
CA ASP A 70 -5.83 14.67 -6.40
C ASP A 70 -5.29 13.40 -7.08
N VAL A 71 -4.74 12.48 -6.30
CA VAL A 71 -4.29 11.16 -6.78
C VAL A 71 -5.51 10.31 -7.05
N LEU A 72 -5.61 9.66 -8.21
CA LEU A 72 -6.72 8.74 -8.54
C LEU A 72 -6.44 7.33 -8.00
N PHE A 73 -5.24 6.84 -8.24
CA PHE A 73 -4.78 5.53 -7.80
C PHE A 73 -3.33 5.57 -7.35
N VAL A 74 -3.00 4.64 -6.48
CA VAL A 74 -1.63 4.33 -6.07
C VAL A 74 -1.37 2.87 -6.31
N ARG A 75 -0.17 2.57 -6.82
CA ARG A 75 0.33 1.23 -7.02
C ARG A 75 1.59 1.03 -6.19
N VAL A 76 1.67 -0.10 -5.51
CA VAL A 76 2.87 -0.53 -4.80
C VAL A 76 3.21 -1.93 -5.27
N TRP A 77 4.40 -2.08 -5.85
CA TRP A 77 4.94 -3.37 -6.27
C TRP A 77 6.15 -3.70 -5.42
N VAL A 78 6.14 -4.88 -4.81
CA VAL A 78 7.20 -5.36 -3.93
C VAL A 78 7.73 -6.68 -4.47
N ILE A 79 9.04 -6.79 -4.57
CA ILE A 79 9.74 -7.99 -5.01
C ILE A 79 10.76 -8.38 -3.93
N ALA A 80 10.76 -9.65 -3.54
CA ALA A 80 11.80 -10.19 -2.66
C ALA A 80 13.16 -10.26 -3.38
N ASP A 81 14.21 -9.74 -2.75
CA ASP A 81 15.58 -9.77 -3.29
C ASP A 81 16.30 -11.10 -3.02
N ALA A 82 15.72 -11.96 -2.20
CA ALA A 82 16.29 -13.25 -1.80
C ALA A 82 15.22 -14.34 -1.78
N PRO A 83 15.60 -15.62 -1.98
CA PRO A 83 14.62 -16.67 -2.02
C PRO A 83 13.88 -16.91 -0.70
N GLY A 84 12.58 -17.13 -0.80
CA GLY A 84 11.72 -17.57 0.28
C GLY A 84 11.10 -16.43 1.08
N GLY A 85 9.90 -16.72 1.59
CA GLY A 85 9.16 -15.84 2.49
C GLY A 85 7.77 -15.50 1.99
N ALA A 86 7.11 -14.67 2.79
CA ALA A 86 5.83 -14.04 2.48
C ALA A 86 6.03 -12.52 2.44
N LEU A 87 5.22 -11.86 1.64
CA LEU A 87 5.11 -10.42 1.54
C LEU A 87 3.64 -10.05 1.67
N THR A 88 3.35 -9.09 2.54
CA THR A 88 2.05 -8.43 2.62
C THR A 88 2.29 -6.95 2.40
N CYS A 89 1.61 -6.38 1.42
CA CYS A 89 1.63 -4.95 1.17
C CYS A 89 0.25 -4.36 1.51
N ARG A 90 0.25 -3.16 2.10
CA ARG A 90 -0.96 -2.42 2.48
C ARG A 90 -0.85 -0.97 2.06
N ILE A 91 -1.97 -0.41 1.62
CA ILE A 91 -2.11 1.02 1.32
C ILE A 91 -3.19 1.58 2.22
N PHE A 92 -2.91 2.73 2.83
CA PHE A 92 -3.84 3.47 3.66
C PHE A 92 -4.04 4.88 3.12
N GLN A 93 -5.27 5.36 3.20
CA GLN A 93 -5.66 6.73 2.93
C GLN A 93 -6.23 7.34 4.21
N ASN A 94 -5.64 8.43 4.70
CA ASN A 94 -6.03 9.09 5.94
C ASN A 94 -6.16 8.11 7.12
N GLY A 95 -5.23 7.15 7.21
CA GLY A 95 -5.22 6.08 8.22
C GLY A 95 -6.19 4.92 7.97
N LYS A 96 -7.07 5.00 6.96
CA LYS A 96 -7.96 3.89 6.59
C LYS A 96 -7.32 2.99 5.54
N LYS A 97 -7.27 1.68 5.79
CA LYS A 97 -6.78 0.68 4.82
C LYS A 97 -7.70 0.69 3.58
N VAL A 98 -7.11 0.91 2.41
CA VAL A 98 -7.80 0.94 1.10
C VAL A 98 -7.38 -0.21 0.20
N ALA A 99 -6.21 -0.82 0.44
CA ALA A 99 -5.76 -2.02 -0.27
C ALA A 99 -4.88 -2.89 0.65
N GLU A 100 -4.93 -4.19 0.45
CA GLU A 100 -4.06 -5.18 1.09
C GLU A 100 -3.94 -6.38 0.17
N GLU A 101 -2.71 -6.79 -0.12
CA GLU A 101 -2.44 -7.99 -0.90
C GLU A 101 -1.32 -8.79 -0.24
N THR A 102 -1.34 -10.10 -0.40
CA THR A 102 -0.32 -11.00 0.15
C THR A 102 0.15 -11.99 -0.90
N ALA A 103 1.46 -12.22 -0.96
CA ALA A 103 2.07 -13.25 -1.80
C ALA A 103 3.14 -14.00 -1.02
N SER A 104 3.35 -15.27 -1.36
CA SER A 104 4.39 -16.10 -0.77
C SER A 104 5.01 -17.00 -1.83
N GLY A 105 6.28 -17.34 -1.68
CA GLY A 105 6.96 -18.25 -2.60
C GLY A 105 8.48 -18.12 -2.53
N SER A 106 9.17 -18.89 -3.36
CA SER A 106 10.63 -18.76 -3.50
C SER A 106 11.02 -17.39 -4.02
N MET A 107 10.24 -16.74 -4.88
CA MET A 107 10.44 -15.34 -5.27
C MET A 107 9.11 -14.60 -5.12
N ALA A 108 8.73 -14.32 -3.87
CA ALA A 108 7.49 -13.62 -3.59
C ALA A 108 7.49 -12.23 -4.28
N SER A 109 6.41 -11.95 -4.99
CA SER A 109 6.13 -10.66 -5.63
C SER A 109 4.68 -10.31 -5.32
N VAL A 110 4.45 -9.18 -4.66
CA VAL A 110 3.11 -8.72 -4.29
C VAL A 110 2.86 -7.34 -4.87
N HIS A 111 1.63 -7.10 -5.28
CA HIS A 111 1.26 -5.89 -6.00
C HIS A 111 -0.10 -5.37 -5.50
N CYS A 112 -0.08 -4.23 -4.82
CA CYS A 112 -1.29 -3.59 -4.28
C CYS A 112 -1.69 -2.37 -5.12
N VAL A 113 -2.99 -2.22 -5.35
CA VAL A 113 -3.56 -1.01 -5.95
C VAL A 113 -4.61 -0.45 -5.01
N GLY A 114 -4.45 0.82 -4.63
CA GLY A 114 -5.41 1.55 -3.81
C GLY A 114 -5.98 2.72 -4.59
N GLU A 115 -7.31 2.82 -4.64
CA GLU A 115 -8.01 3.99 -5.15
C GLU A 115 -8.28 4.96 -4.01
N THR A 116 -8.13 6.26 -4.26
CA THR A 116 -8.34 7.32 -3.25
C THR A 116 -9.80 7.77 -3.15
N GLY A 117 -10.69 7.12 -3.89
CA GLY A 117 -12.10 7.52 -3.97
C GLY A 117 -12.35 8.80 -4.77
N TYR A 118 -11.35 9.34 -5.48
CA TYR A 118 -11.62 10.19 -6.63
C TYR A 118 -12.24 9.32 -7.73
N GLN A 119 -13.53 9.05 -7.60
CA GLN A 119 -14.36 8.66 -8.72
C GLN A 119 -14.12 9.71 -9.79
N LEU A 120 -13.49 9.31 -10.89
CA LEU A 120 -13.56 10.08 -12.11
C LEU A 120 -15.04 10.36 -12.30
N GLN A 121 -15.45 11.62 -12.15
CA GLN A 121 -16.75 12.08 -12.60
C GLN A 121 -16.76 12.04 -14.12
N PHE A 122 -16.54 10.85 -14.70
CA PHE A 122 -17.26 10.49 -15.89
C PHE A 122 -18.71 10.50 -15.45
N HIS A 123 -19.35 11.65 -15.64
CA HIS A 123 -20.77 11.72 -15.85
C HIS A 123 -21.18 10.44 -16.59
N ARG A 124 -21.79 9.50 -15.88
CA ARG A 124 -23.20 9.13 -15.99
C ARG A 124 -23.90 9.81 -17.19
N THR A 125 -23.35 9.78 -18.39
CA THR A 125 -24.12 9.96 -19.62
C THR A 125 -24.80 8.62 -19.84
N PRO A 126 -26.15 8.57 -19.80
CA PRO A 126 -26.85 7.37 -20.26
C PRO A 126 -26.35 7.03 -21.65
N SER A 127 -25.96 5.78 -21.88
CA SER A 127 -25.65 5.31 -23.24
C SER A 127 -26.80 5.70 -24.17
N PRO A 128 -26.55 6.39 -25.30
CA PRO A 128 -27.61 6.61 -26.28
C PRO A 128 -28.10 5.24 -26.75
N LYS A 129 -29.40 4.98 -26.64
CA LYS A 129 -29.98 3.75 -27.15
C LYS A 129 -29.81 3.75 -28.67
N LEU A 130 -29.09 2.75 -29.16
CA LEU A 130 -28.93 2.48 -30.58
C LEU A 130 -30.31 2.11 -31.14
N GLY A 131 -31.01 3.09 -31.70
CA GLY A 131 -32.36 2.88 -32.22
C GLY A 131 -33.19 4.13 -32.54
N ASP A 132 -32.66 5.34 -32.37
CA ASP A 132 -33.35 6.57 -32.80
C ASP A 132 -32.68 7.12 -34.07
N ARG A 133 -33.08 6.55 -35.21
CA ARG A 133 -32.87 7.09 -36.55
C ARG A 133 -34.07 6.74 -37.41
#